data_AF-A0A0M0BUZ2-F1
#
_entry.id   AF-A0A0M0BUZ2-F1
#
_cell.length_a   1.000
_cell.length_b   1.000
_cell.length_c   1.000
_cell.angle_alpha   90.00
_cell.angle_beta   90.00
_cell.angle_gamma   90.00
#
_symmetry.space_group_name_H-M   'P 1'
#
loop_
_entity.id
_entity.type
_entity.pdbx_description
1 polymer ?
#
loop_
_entity_poly.entity_id
_entity_poly.type
_entity_poly.pdbx_seq_one_letter_code
_entity_poly.pdbx_strand_id
1 'polypeptide(L)'
;MKRLFFLITVFLILVLLFSFVLFPDWLIQDKRVDDFFVGVSFCGDSFLDAKLLVDRVKFYTNLLVVQSGPASKNQTMLNEICDYAVEVGLSIIVYFGKFDLDWQPLWLDSAENRWGSSFLGVYFFDEPAGSLLDSFKETWNQYSDVITVDIPQNSDEMAELFVSSWQTMPGLVTVKDKLGSGLSYTSDYALYWFDYLAGYDVVFAEFGWNHSRIQDIALVRGAARVQDKEWGAIVTWTFNDPPYLEDGERLYEDLLLAYENGAKYFVVFNYPEINDYGILTGTHFSALERFWQKIQFDDSHVPIMADSVLVLPKNYGYGMRRENDTVWGLWEADEKSVQIWNVSRILLSQHAPYLDIVYEDDRFSLEEYFEIFYWNATDIR
;
A
#
# COMPACT_ATOMS: atom_id res chain seq x y z
N MET A 1 -9.22 32.98 -58.99
CA MET A 1 -8.72 31.65 -58.55
C MET A 1 -7.49 31.74 -57.65
N LYS A 2 -6.35 32.30 -58.08
CA LYS A 2 -5.11 32.36 -57.25
C LYS A 2 -5.27 33.07 -55.89
N ARG A 3 -6.02 34.18 -55.84
CA ARG A 3 -6.31 34.91 -54.57
C ARG A 3 -7.21 34.14 -53.62
N LEU A 4 -8.14 33.34 -54.15
CA LEU A 4 -9.04 32.51 -53.35
C LEU A 4 -8.28 31.33 -52.73
N PHE A 5 -7.39 30.69 -53.49
CA PHE A 5 -6.52 29.63 -53.00
C PHE A 5 -5.60 30.11 -51.89
N PHE A 6 -4.98 31.29 -52.06
CA PHE A 6 -4.12 31.89 -51.04
C PHE A 6 -4.87 32.15 -49.73
N LEU A 7 -6.10 32.68 -49.80
CA LEU A 7 -6.92 32.94 -48.61
C LEU A 7 -7.33 31.64 -47.90
N ILE A 8 -7.67 30.58 -48.64
CA ILE A 8 -8.01 29.28 -48.06
C ILE A 8 -6.79 28.66 -47.37
N THR A 9 -5.61 28.73 -47.98
CA THR A 9 -4.37 28.20 -47.38
C THR A 9 -4.00 28.95 -46.10
N VAL A 10 -4.08 30.29 -46.09
CA VAL A 10 -3.84 31.09 -44.89
C VAL A 10 -4.86 30.78 -43.80
N PHE A 11 -6.14 30.62 -44.15
CA PHE A 11 -7.17 30.22 -43.20
C PHE A 11 -6.91 28.84 -42.59
N LEU A 12 -6.52 27.85 -43.39
CA LEU A 12 -6.19 26.50 -42.90
C LEU A 12 -4.97 26.50 -41.98
N ILE A 13 -3.91 27.26 -42.31
CA ILE A 13 -2.73 27.42 -41.45
C ILE A 13 -3.11 28.10 -40.14
N LEU A 14 -3.96 29.13 -40.20
CA LEU A 14 -4.46 29.79 -38.99
C LEU A 14 -5.30 28.84 -38.15
N VAL A 15 -6.18 28.03 -38.73
CA VAL A 15 -6.95 27.01 -38.00
C VAL A 15 -6.04 25.97 -37.35
N LEU A 16 -4.98 25.52 -38.04
CA LEU A 16 -3.99 24.57 -37.52
C LEU A 16 -3.16 25.16 -36.37
N LEU A 17 -2.75 26.43 -36.50
CA LEU A 17 -2.04 27.15 -35.44
C LEU A 17 -2.96 27.46 -34.26
N PHE A 18 -4.22 27.81 -34.51
CA PHE A 18 -5.23 28.03 -33.46
C PHE A 18 -5.58 26.71 -32.75
N SER A 19 -5.61 25.58 -33.47
CA SER A 19 -5.79 24.27 -32.83
C SER A 19 -4.59 23.91 -31.96
N PHE A 20 -3.36 24.31 -32.29
CA PHE A 20 -2.22 24.08 -31.38
C PHE A 20 -2.17 25.03 -30.18
N VAL A 21 -2.67 26.26 -30.32
CA VAL A 21 -2.68 27.28 -29.25
C VAL A 21 -3.90 27.17 -28.33
N LEU A 22 -5.02 26.59 -28.80
CA LEU A 22 -6.21 26.31 -27.98
C LEU A 22 -6.27 24.86 -27.43
N PHE A 23 -5.34 23.98 -27.80
CA PHE A 23 -5.19 22.62 -27.24
C PHE A 23 -4.07 22.41 -26.18
N PRO A 24 -3.48 23.40 -25.48
CA PRO A 24 -2.60 23.07 -24.35
C PRO A 24 -3.36 22.54 -23.12
N ASP A 25 -4.57 23.06 -22.87
CA ASP A 25 -5.23 22.86 -21.57
C ASP A 25 -6.17 21.64 -21.53
N TRP A 26 -6.53 21.04 -22.66
CA TRP A 26 -7.42 19.87 -22.69
C TRP A 26 -6.67 18.52 -22.55
N LEU A 27 -5.35 18.52 -22.83
CA LEU A 27 -4.48 17.34 -22.72
C LEU A 27 -3.84 17.26 -21.33
N ILE A 28 -3.87 18.38 -20.61
CA ILE A 28 -3.66 18.47 -19.17
C ILE A 28 -5.04 18.72 -18.57
N GLN A 29 -5.96 17.79 -18.78
CA GLN A 29 -7.10 17.69 -17.87
C GLN A 29 -6.46 17.55 -16.48
N ASP A 30 -6.71 18.51 -15.58
CA ASP A 30 -6.41 18.38 -14.15
C ASP A 30 -6.71 16.93 -13.77
N LYS A 31 -5.70 16.17 -13.30
CA LYS A 31 -5.84 14.76 -12.89
C LYS A 31 -6.80 14.70 -11.70
N ARG A 32 -8.10 14.89 -11.93
CA ARG A 32 -9.15 14.71 -10.92
C ARG A 32 -9.52 13.24 -10.86
N VAL A 33 -8.64 12.50 -10.22
CA VAL A 33 -9.04 11.44 -9.29
C VAL A 33 -8.37 11.86 -7.99
N ASP A 34 -8.96 12.86 -7.32
CA ASP A 34 -8.30 13.56 -6.21
C ASP A 34 -8.03 12.65 -4.99
N ASP A 35 -8.57 11.41 -4.97
CA ASP A 35 -8.53 10.53 -3.79
C ASP A 35 -7.96 9.11 -4.02
N PHE A 36 -7.51 8.73 -5.23
CA PHE A 36 -6.95 7.38 -5.48
C PHE A 36 -5.59 7.40 -6.20
N PHE A 37 -4.59 6.79 -5.58
CA PHE A 37 -3.23 6.67 -6.12
C PHE A 37 -2.98 5.27 -6.66
N VAL A 38 -2.73 5.15 -7.97
CA VAL A 38 -2.35 3.90 -8.62
C VAL A 38 -0.96 4.04 -9.23
N GLY A 39 -0.12 3.04 -8.98
CA GLY A 39 1.28 3.10 -9.37
C GLY A 39 1.97 1.74 -9.42
N VAL A 40 3.27 1.82 -9.67
CA VAL A 40 4.20 0.68 -9.64
C VAL A 40 5.33 1.01 -8.68
N SER A 41 5.93 -0.02 -8.08
CA SER A 41 7.19 0.17 -7.37
C SER A 41 8.38 0.13 -8.33
N PHE A 42 9.44 0.85 -8.00
CA PHE A 42 10.75 0.75 -8.64
C PHE A 42 11.74 0.15 -7.64
N CYS A 43 12.17 -1.10 -7.91
CA CYS A 43 13.07 -1.86 -7.03
C CYS A 43 14.49 -1.98 -7.59
N GLY A 44 14.79 -1.28 -8.69
CA GLY A 44 16.06 -1.35 -9.41
C GLY A 44 17.19 -0.55 -8.81
N ASP A 45 18.32 -0.47 -9.49
CA ASP A 45 19.56 0.12 -8.96
C ASP A 45 20.10 1.33 -9.73
N SER A 46 19.36 1.82 -10.75
CA SER A 46 19.79 2.94 -11.59
C SER A 46 18.68 3.94 -11.91
N PHE A 47 19.07 5.21 -12.09
CA PHE A 47 18.16 6.25 -12.58
C PHE A 47 17.62 5.96 -13.98
N LEU A 48 18.42 5.33 -14.86
CA LEU A 48 18.01 5.09 -16.24
C LEU A 48 16.87 4.07 -16.30
N ASP A 49 16.92 3.04 -15.47
CA ASP A 49 15.88 2.01 -15.41
C ASP A 49 14.60 2.57 -14.76
N ALA A 50 14.75 3.39 -13.71
CA ALA A 50 13.62 4.12 -13.12
C ALA A 50 12.94 5.02 -14.17
N LYS A 51 13.73 5.77 -14.93
CA LYS A 51 13.24 6.63 -16.01
C LYS A 51 12.49 5.83 -17.08
N LEU A 52 13.03 4.69 -17.48
CA LEU A 52 12.41 3.79 -18.46
C LEU A 52 11.06 3.27 -17.98
N LEU A 53 10.96 2.84 -16.72
CA LEU A 53 9.71 2.42 -16.10
C LEU A 53 8.70 3.58 -16.02
N VAL A 54 9.11 4.74 -15.56
CA VAL A 54 8.24 5.94 -15.47
C VAL A 54 7.71 6.33 -16.86
N ASP A 55 8.57 6.33 -17.88
CA ASP A 55 8.15 6.63 -19.26
C ASP A 55 7.12 5.63 -19.78
N ARG A 56 7.19 4.37 -19.32
CA ARG A 56 6.22 3.34 -19.67
C ARG A 56 4.85 3.60 -19.07
N VAL A 57 4.76 4.07 -17.82
CA VAL A 57 3.51 4.08 -17.03
C VAL A 57 2.87 5.46 -16.84
N LYS A 58 3.60 6.56 -17.01
CA LYS A 58 3.17 7.92 -16.63
C LYS A 58 1.83 8.43 -17.19
N PHE A 59 1.31 7.81 -18.25
CA PHE A 59 0.03 8.19 -18.86
C PHE A 59 -1.19 7.46 -18.28
N TYR A 60 -0.97 6.45 -17.45
CA TYR A 60 -2.02 5.63 -16.85
C TYR A 60 -1.74 5.27 -15.37
N THR A 61 -0.86 6.05 -14.74
CA THR A 61 -0.61 6.03 -13.30
C THR A 61 -0.43 7.46 -12.78
N ASN A 62 -0.55 7.63 -11.46
CA ASN A 62 -0.27 8.88 -10.77
C ASN A 62 0.67 8.70 -9.57
N LEU A 63 1.20 7.49 -9.35
CA LEU A 63 2.12 7.18 -8.26
C LEU A 63 3.34 6.40 -8.76
N LEU A 64 4.51 6.72 -8.20
CA LEU A 64 5.70 5.88 -8.20
C LEU A 64 6.13 5.61 -6.75
N VAL A 65 6.31 4.34 -6.38
CA VAL A 65 6.96 3.99 -5.10
C VAL A 65 8.42 3.66 -5.37
N VAL A 66 9.35 4.48 -4.89
CA VAL A 66 10.79 4.24 -5.05
C VAL A 66 11.24 3.21 -4.00
N GLN A 67 10.93 1.94 -4.24
CA GLN A 67 11.18 0.79 -3.35
C GLN A 67 12.55 0.13 -3.62
N SER A 68 13.59 0.95 -3.75
CA SER A 68 14.93 0.50 -4.15
C SER A 68 15.90 0.55 -2.96
N GLY A 69 16.46 -0.61 -2.59
CA GLY A 69 17.52 -0.71 -1.58
C GLY A 69 18.81 0.04 -1.95
N PRO A 70 19.24 0.05 -3.23
CA PRO A 70 20.32 0.92 -3.69
C PRO A 70 19.98 2.42 -3.61
N ALA A 71 18.77 2.84 -4.00
CA ALA A 71 18.35 4.24 -3.94
C ALA A 71 18.23 4.73 -2.49
N SER A 72 17.74 3.89 -1.58
CA SER A 72 17.60 4.21 -0.16
C SER A 72 18.93 4.48 0.55
N LYS A 73 20.06 4.16 -0.09
CA LYS A 73 21.44 4.39 0.40
C LYS A 73 22.21 5.43 -0.43
N ASN A 74 21.58 6.03 -1.44
CA ASN A 74 22.23 6.97 -2.34
C ASN A 74 21.33 8.18 -2.59
N GLN A 75 21.56 9.24 -1.80
CA GLN A 75 20.79 10.49 -1.85
C GLN A 75 20.72 11.10 -3.26
N THR A 76 21.82 11.07 -4.02
CA THR A 76 21.87 11.64 -5.37
C THR A 76 20.93 10.87 -6.30
N MET A 77 21.02 9.54 -6.29
CA MET A 77 20.17 8.70 -7.13
C MET A 77 18.70 8.81 -6.75
N LEU A 78 18.39 8.81 -5.45
CA LEU A 78 17.03 9.01 -4.96
C LEU A 78 16.45 10.34 -5.46
N ASN A 79 17.23 11.43 -5.38
CA ASN A 79 16.81 12.74 -5.87
C ASN A 79 16.56 12.72 -7.38
N GLU A 80 17.45 12.14 -8.19
CA GLU A 80 17.29 12.08 -9.65
C GLU A 80 16.01 11.34 -10.06
N ILE A 81 15.71 10.21 -9.40
CA ILE A 81 14.48 9.45 -9.64
C ILE A 81 13.25 10.26 -9.25
N CYS A 82 13.25 10.84 -8.05
CA CYS A 82 12.12 11.62 -7.53
C CYS A 82 11.86 12.87 -8.37
N ASP A 83 12.91 13.62 -8.73
CA ASP A 83 12.80 14.80 -9.58
C ASP A 83 12.15 14.47 -10.92
N TYR A 84 12.60 13.38 -11.57
CA TYR A 84 12.03 12.99 -12.86
C TYR A 84 10.57 12.56 -12.74
N ALA A 85 10.23 11.74 -11.73
CA ALA A 85 8.86 11.29 -11.51
C ALA A 85 7.90 12.47 -11.27
N VAL A 86 8.31 13.43 -10.44
CA VAL A 86 7.51 14.63 -10.15
C VAL A 86 7.44 15.57 -11.35
N GLU A 87 8.53 15.74 -12.11
CA GLU A 87 8.55 16.56 -13.34
C GLU A 87 7.52 16.06 -14.37
N VAL A 88 7.30 14.75 -14.47
CA VAL A 88 6.30 14.16 -15.37
C VAL A 88 4.91 14.02 -14.73
N GLY A 89 4.69 14.57 -13.54
CA GLY A 89 3.39 14.65 -12.88
C GLY A 89 2.96 13.38 -12.13
N LEU A 90 3.91 12.60 -11.62
CA LEU A 90 3.65 11.53 -10.65
C LEU A 90 3.89 12.02 -9.23
N SER A 91 3.10 11.49 -8.29
CA SER A 91 3.40 11.53 -6.87
C SER A 91 4.39 10.42 -6.50
N ILE A 92 5.10 10.59 -5.39
CA ILE A 92 6.16 9.70 -4.94
C ILE A 92 5.99 9.27 -3.49
N ILE A 93 6.28 8.00 -3.24
CA ILE A 93 6.55 7.45 -1.90
C ILE A 93 7.97 6.87 -1.95
N VAL A 94 8.80 7.14 -0.94
CA VAL A 94 10.21 6.70 -0.93
C VAL A 94 10.45 5.63 0.12
N TYR A 95 11.14 4.54 -0.26
CA TYR A 95 11.52 3.50 0.67
C TYR A 95 12.84 3.83 1.36
N PHE A 96 12.87 3.75 2.68
CA PHE A 96 14.10 3.88 3.46
C PHE A 96 14.65 2.57 4.01
N GLY A 97 13.82 1.52 4.14
CA GLY A 97 14.22 0.27 4.77
C GLY A 97 14.93 0.51 6.10
N LYS A 98 16.22 0.16 6.19
CA LYS A 98 17.06 0.57 7.31
C LYS A 98 17.38 2.07 7.22
N PHE A 99 16.85 2.82 8.17
CA PHE A 99 17.04 4.26 8.28
C PHE A 99 18.51 4.65 8.47
N ASP A 100 18.96 5.64 7.69
CA ASP A 100 20.29 6.24 7.74
C ASP A 100 20.21 7.60 8.45
N LEU A 101 20.66 7.63 9.70
CA LEU A 101 20.61 8.80 10.56
C LEU A 101 21.52 9.95 10.12
N ASP A 102 22.46 9.72 9.19
CA ASP A 102 23.41 10.76 8.78
C ASP A 102 22.79 11.73 7.76
N TRP A 103 21.97 11.23 6.82
CA TRP A 103 21.46 12.05 5.72
C TRP A 103 19.95 12.01 5.52
N GLN A 104 19.25 10.90 5.82
CA GLN A 104 17.80 10.83 5.62
C GLN A 104 17.02 11.84 6.48
N PRO A 105 17.40 12.13 7.74
CA PRO A 105 16.79 13.22 8.52
C PRO A 105 16.85 14.58 7.82
N LEU A 106 18.00 14.93 7.24
CA LEU A 106 18.22 16.21 6.54
C LEU A 106 17.51 16.22 5.19
N TRP A 107 17.45 15.06 4.53
CA TRP A 107 16.71 14.91 3.29
C TRP A 107 15.22 15.17 3.49
N LEU A 108 14.63 14.64 4.56
CA LEU A 108 13.23 14.87 4.92
C LEU A 108 12.92 16.35 5.15
N ASP A 109 13.83 17.11 5.78
CA ASP A 109 13.66 18.57 5.96
C ASP A 109 13.53 19.33 4.62
N SER A 110 14.06 18.76 3.54
CA SER A 110 14.04 19.36 2.21
C SER A 110 12.97 18.79 1.27
N ALA A 111 12.44 17.60 1.55
CA ALA A 111 11.57 16.86 0.64
C ALA A 111 10.27 17.60 0.33
N GLU A 112 9.57 18.09 1.37
CA GLU A 112 8.34 18.87 1.22
C GLU A 112 8.58 20.16 0.44
N ASN A 113 9.69 20.87 0.72
CA ASN A 113 10.05 22.08 -0.01
C ASN A 113 10.40 21.80 -1.48
N ARG A 114 10.92 20.61 -1.79
CA ARG A 114 11.37 20.25 -3.14
C ARG A 114 10.24 19.75 -4.03
N TRP A 115 9.36 18.89 -3.51
CA TRP A 115 8.34 18.21 -4.30
C TRP A 115 6.89 18.55 -3.88
N GLY A 116 6.71 19.32 -2.81
CA GLY A 116 5.40 19.77 -2.35
C GLY A 116 4.42 18.61 -2.15
N SER A 117 3.20 18.79 -2.63
CA SER A 117 2.13 17.78 -2.55
C SER A 117 2.39 16.52 -3.37
N SER A 118 3.40 16.50 -4.24
CA SER A 118 3.77 15.27 -4.95
C SER A 118 4.57 14.31 -4.06
N PHE A 119 5.18 14.78 -2.97
CA PHE A 119 5.79 13.90 -1.97
C PHE A 119 4.73 13.40 -0.99
N LEU A 120 4.39 12.12 -1.10
CA LEU A 120 3.34 11.51 -0.27
C LEU A 120 3.87 10.87 1.01
N GLY A 121 5.19 10.71 1.17
CA GLY A 121 5.81 10.25 2.40
C GLY A 121 6.82 9.12 2.22
N VAL A 122 7.04 8.40 3.32
CA VAL A 122 8.11 7.39 3.45
C VAL A 122 7.50 6.02 3.68
N TYR A 123 7.85 5.07 2.82
CA TYR A 123 7.72 3.64 3.08
C TYR A 123 8.84 3.21 4.00
N PHE A 124 8.50 2.98 5.26
CA PHE A 124 9.44 2.69 6.32
C PHE A 124 9.30 1.22 6.73
N PHE A 125 10.32 0.43 6.41
CA PHE A 125 10.38 -1.00 6.69
C PHE A 125 9.30 -1.82 5.96
N ASP A 126 9.66 -3.04 5.59
CA ASP A 126 8.82 -3.97 4.83
C ASP A 126 8.29 -5.05 5.77
N GLU A 127 6.99 -5.31 5.76
CA GLU A 127 6.34 -6.43 6.46
C GLU A 127 6.73 -6.56 7.95
N PRO A 128 6.63 -5.50 8.78
CA PRO A 128 7.07 -5.54 10.17
C PRO A 128 6.39 -6.64 11.00
N ALA A 129 5.08 -6.85 10.83
CA ALA A 129 4.31 -7.85 11.56
C ALA A 129 4.34 -9.22 10.87
N GLY A 130 4.33 -9.26 9.55
CA GLY A 130 4.50 -10.47 8.76
C GLY A 130 5.85 -11.14 9.03
N SER A 131 6.94 -10.37 8.96
CA SER A 131 8.29 -10.84 9.28
C SER A 131 8.37 -11.45 10.68
N LEU A 132 7.65 -10.86 11.65
CA LEU A 132 7.56 -11.39 13.01
C LEU A 132 6.86 -12.75 13.04
N LEU A 133 5.75 -12.92 12.32
CA LEU A 133 5.03 -14.21 12.23
C LEU A 133 5.88 -15.33 11.64
N ASP A 134 6.69 -15.02 10.62
CA ASP A 134 7.45 -16.03 9.87
C ASP A 134 8.81 -16.36 10.47
N SER A 135 9.43 -15.37 11.09
CA SER A 135 10.82 -15.46 11.50
C SER A 135 11.01 -14.93 12.91
N PHE A 136 10.09 -15.27 13.83
CA PHE A 136 10.17 -14.84 15.22
C PHE A 136 11.56 -15.08 15.81
N LYS A 137 12.20 -16.22 15.54
CA LYS A 137 13.54 -16.53 16.10
C LYS A 137 14.62 -15.59 15.56
N GLU A 138 14.61 -15.33 14.26
CA GLU A 138 15.56 -14.44 13.60
C GLU A 138 15.32 -12.98 14.01
N THR A 139 14.06 -12.56 14.01
CA THR A 139 13.59 -11.25 14.47
C THR A 139 13.92 -11.03 15.95
N TRP A 140 13.68 -12.03 16.79
CA TRP A 140 14.01 -12.02 18.23
C TRP A 140 15.52 -11.87 18.46
N ASN A 141 16.36 -12.56 17.69
CA ASN A 141 17.80 -12.41 17.80
C ASN A 141 18.24 -10.96 17.53
N GLN A 142 17.61 -10.27 16.58
CA GLN A 142 17.86 -8.84 16.32
C GLN A 142 17.45 -7.94 17.48
N TYR A 143 16.36 -8.25 18.19
CA TYR A 143 15.95 -7.55 19.41
C TYR A 143 16.89 -7.85 20.60
N SER A 144 17.33 -9.11 20.73
CA SER A 144 18.14 -9.59 21.86
C SER A 144 19.59 -9.09 21.86
N ASP A 145 20.12 -8.69 20.69
CA ASP A 145 21.45 -8.08 20.58
C ASP A 145 21.52 -6.68 21.23
N VAL A 146 20.36 -6.08 21.52
CA VAL A 146 20.26 -4.70 22.06
C VAL A 146 19.63 -4.68 23.46
N ILE A 147 18.75 -5.62 23.81
CA ILE A 147 18.03 -5.61 25.09
C ILE A 147 17.92 -7.05 25.65
N THR A 148 18.21 -7.23 26.94
CA THR A 148 17.84 -8.45 27.69
C THR A 148 16.34 -8.42 28.00
N VAL A 149 15.50 -8.68 27.00
CA VAL A 149 14.06 -8.90 27.21
C VAL A 149 13.84 -10.39 27.39
N ASP A 150 13.07 -10.78 28.40
CA ASP A 150 12.60 -12.17 28.51
C ASP A 150 11.61 -12.46 27.37
N ILE A 151 11.59 -13.70 26.89
CA ILE A 151 10.60 -14.11 25.87
C ILE A 151 9.19 -13.83 26.44
N PRO A 152 8.31 -13.12 25.70
CA PRO A 152 6.95 -12.84 26.17
C PRO A 152 6.21 -14.11 26.56
N GLN A 153 5.50 -14.07 27.68
CA GLN A 153 4.80 -15.23 28.24
C GLN A 153 3.35 -15.34 27.75
N ASN A 154 2.81 -14.28 27.18
CA ASN A 154 1.43 -14.21 26.70
C ASN A 154 1.27 -13.14 25.60
N SER A 155 0.10 -13.15 24.96
CA SER A 155 -0.23 -12.25 23.86
C SER A 155 -0.21 -10.76 24.24
N ASP A 156 -0.52 -10.39 25.48
CA ASP A 156 -0.50 -9.00 25.94
C ASP A 156 0.94 -8.46 25.98
N GLU A 157 1.86 -9.21 26.60
CA GLU A 157 3.28 -8.87 26.64
C GLU A 157 3.89 -8.78 25.24
N MET A 158 3.49 -9.68 24.33
CA MET A 158 3.99 -9.68 22.95
C MET A 158 3.48 -8.50 22.14
N ALA A 159 2.19 -8.16 22.27
CA ALA A 159 1.61 -7.00 21.61
C ALA A 159 2.26 -5.69 22.12
N GLU A 160 2.45 -5.55 23.43
CA GLU A 160 3.12 -4.40 24.02
C GLU A 160 4.57 -4.28 23.54
N LEU A 161 5.31 -5.39 23.50
CA LEU A 161 6.68 -5.41 23.00
C LEU A 161 6.74 -5.00 21.53
N PHE A 162 5.89 -5.57 20.68
CA PHE A 162 5.85 -5.23 19.25
C PHE A 162 5.56 -3.73 19.06
N VAL A 163 4.47 -3.24 19.64
CA VAL A 163 4.03 -1.84 19.48
C VAL A 163 5.09 -0.87 20.02
N SER A 164 5.60 -1.10 21.23
CA SER A 164 6.57 -0.20 21.86
C SER A 164 7.93 -0.19 21.13
N SER A 165 8.34 -1.33 20.55
CA SER A 165 9.60 -1.42 19.81
C SER A 165 9.58 -0.55 18.55
N TRP A 166 8.47 -0.52 17.82
CA TRP A 166 8.31 0.33 16.64
C TRP A 166 8.08 1.79 17.01
N GLN A 167 7.26 2.07 18.02
CA GLN A 167 7.03 3.44 18.51
C GLN A 167 8.29 4.13 19.01
N THR A 168 9.30 3.37 19.43
CA THR A 168 10.59 3.90 19.91
C THR A 168 11.71 3.75 18.88
N MET A 169 11.43 3.19 17.69
CA MET A 169 12.44 3.00 16.66
C MET A 169 12.91 4.35 16.12
N PRO A 170 14.21 4.70 16.23
CA PRO A 170 14.70 6.04 15.90
C PRO A 170 14.33 6.53 14.50
N GLY A 171 14.32 5.62 13.51
CA GLY A 171 13.94 5.95 12.14
C GLY A 171 12.47 6.32 12.00
N LEU A 172 11.55 5.48 12.50
CA LEU A 172 10.11 5.75 12.43
C LEU A 172 9.74 7.01 13.23
N VAL A 173 10.31 7.17 14.43
CA VAL A 173 10.16 8.39 15.23
C VAL A 173 10.61 9.61 14.44
N THR A 174 11.78 9.56 13.80
CA THR A 174 12.28 10.68 13.00
C THR A 174 11.38 11.01 11.80
N VAL A 175 10.86 10.00 11.10
CA VAL A 175 9.90 10.18 10.00
C VAL A 175 8.67 10.93 10.51
N LYS A 176 8.08 10.46 11.61
CA LYS A 176 6.87 11.06 12.20
C LYS A 176 7.10 12.46 12.74
N ASP A 177 8.23 12.70 13.40
CA ASP A 177 8.56 14.01 13.96
C ASP A 177 8.78 15.07 12.86
N LYS A 178 9.33 14.66 11.72
CA LYS A 178 9.63 15.58 10.60
C LYS A 178 8.47 15.80 9.65
N LEU A 179 7.71 14.75 9.36
CA LEU A 179 6.64 14.78 8.36
C LEU A 179 5.25 15.00 8.99
N GLY A 180 5.07 14.64 10.27
CA GLY A 180 3.76 14.61 10.90
C GLY A 180 2.94 13.38 10.51
N SER A 181 1.62 13.46 10.70
CA SER A 181 0.69 12.36 10.43
C SER A 181 0.38 12.21 8.94
N GLY A 182 0.17 10.97 8.50
CA GLY A 182 -0.31 10.63 7.15
C GLY A 182 0.80 10.31 6.15
N LEU A 183 2.07 10.33 6.58
CA LEU A 183 3.22 10.27 5.68
C LEU A 183 4.18 9.10 6.01
N SER A 184 3.75 8.17 6.87
CA SER A 184 4.47 6.93 7.17
C SER A 184 3.70 5.71 6.64
N TYR A 185 4.37 4.93 5.79
CA TYR A 185 3.80 3.80 5.07
C TYR A 185 4.55 2.52 5.42
N THR A 186 3.86 1.39 5.38
CA THR A 186 4.44 0.05 5.30
C THR A 186 3.53 -0.85 4.46
N SER A 187 3.98 -2.04 4.14
CA SER A 187 3.12 -3.12 3.67
C SER A 187 3.21 -4.29 4.64
N ASP A 188 2.15 -5.09 4.69
CA ASP A 188 2.17 -6.34 5.41
C ASP A 188 1.16 -7.31 4.78
N TYR A 189 1.14 -8.56 5.26
CA TYR A 189 0.18 -9.58 4.87
C TYR A 189 -0.61 -10.14 6.06
N ALA A 190 -0.38 -9.60 7.27
CA ALA A 190 -1.13 -9.96 8.47
C ALA A 190 -1.01 -8.87 9.55
N LEU A 191 -1.81 -8.99 10.61
CA LEU A 191 -1.67 -8.19 11.84
C LEU A 191 -1.70 -6.66 11.66
N TYR A 192 -2.31 -6.16 10.58
CA TYR A 192 -2.43 -4.73 10.24
C TYR A 192 -2.87 -3.82 11.40
N TRP A 193 -3.73 -4.34 12.29
CA TRP A 193 -4.16 -3.65 13.51
C TRP A 193 -2.97 -3.15 14.33
N PHE A 194 -1.95 -3.99 14.49
CA PHE A 194 -0.78 -3.70 15.30
C PHE A 194 0.22 -2.82 14.56
N ASP A 195 0.25 -2.81 13.23
CA ASP A 195 1.06 -1.85 12.46
C ASP A 195 0.57 -0.42 12.68
N TYR A 196 -0.74 -0.20 12.66
CA TYR A 196 -1.31 1.10 13.00
C TYR A 196 -1.02 1.50 14.46
N LEU A 197 -1.11 0.56 15.41
CA LEU A 197 -0.73 0.81 16.80
C LEU A 197 0.78 1.11 16.96
N ALA A 198 1.63 0.42 16.20
CA ALA A 198 3.08 0.63 16.13
C ALA A 198 3.43 2.02 15.60
N GLY A 199 2.52 2.64 14.85
CA GLY A 199 2.54 4.06 14.54
C GLY A 199 2.58 4.39 13.05
N TYR A 200 2.40 3.40 12.16
CA TYR A 200 2.22 3.66 10.73
C TYR A 200 0.92 4.42 10.47
N ASP A 201 0.91 5.26 9.44
CA ASP A 201 -0.28 6.02 9.05
C ASP A 201 -1.05 5.35 7.91
N VAL A 202 -0.34 4.64 7.05
CA VAL A 202 -0.91 3.88 5.93
C VAL A 202 -0.28 2.50 5.90
N VAL A 203 -1.11 1.47 5.78
CA VAL A 203 -0.67 0.09 5.58
C VAL A 203 -1.18 -0.41 4.25
N PHE A 204 -0.29 -0.96 3.44
CA PHE A 204 -0.66 -1.67 2.22
C PHE A 204 -0.88 -3.15 2.53
N ALA A 205 -2.10 -3.63 2.33
CA ALA A 205 -2.36 -5.06 2.36
C ALA A 205 -1.71 -5.73 1.15
N GLU A 206 -0.93 -6.77 1.39
CA GLU A 206 -0.24 -7.51 0.35
C GLU A 206 -1.13 -8.54 -0.30
N PHE A 207 -1.43 -8.32 -1.57
CA PHE A 207 -2.11 -9.29 -2.41
C PHE A 207 -1.04 -10.20 -3.02
N GLY A 208 -0.76 -11.29 -2.30
CA GLY A 208 0.28 -12.27 -2.63
C GLY A 208 -0.10 -13.68 -2.22
N TRP A 209 0.82 -14.62 -2.45
CA TRP A 209 0.85 -16.01 -1.94
C TRP A 209 -0.47 -16.80 -1.96
N ASN A 210 -1.36 -16.48 -2.90
CA ASN A 210 -2.72 -17.01 -2.98
C ASN A 210 -3.54 -16.84 -1.67
N HIS A 211 -3.23 -15.82 -0.88
CA HIS A 211 -4.02 -15.40 0.27
C HIS A 211 -5.38 -14.84 -0.17
N SER A 212 -6.35 -14.83 0.74
CA SER A 212 -7.69 -14.35 0.46
C SER A 212 -7.75 -12.83 0.48
N ARG A 213 -7.74 -12.20 -0.70
CA ARG A 213 -7.78 -10.72 -0.84
C ARG A 213 -8.90 -10.09 -0.04
N ILE A 214 -10.09 -10.71 -0.04
CA ILE A 214 -11.25 -10.18 0.68
C ILE A 214 -11.09 -10.24 2.20
N GLN A 215 -10.37 -11.23 2.72
CA GLN A 215 -10.02 -11.29 4.13
C GLN A 215 -8.98 -10.24 4.47
N ASP A 216 -7.95 -10.08 3.63
CA ASP A 216 -6.89 -9.10 3.84
C ASP A 216 -7.48 -7.68 3.84
N ILE A 217 -8.41 -7.39 2.92
CA ILE A 217 -9.22 -6.16 2.90
C ILE A 217 -10.01 -6.02 4.21
N ALA A 218 -10.74 -7.04 4.63
CA ALA A 218 -11.54 -6.96 5.86
C ALA A 218 -10.69 -6.64 7.10
N LEU A 219 -9.48 -7.21 7.19
CA LEU A 219 -8.53 -6.96 8.27
C LEU A 219 -7.93 -5.54 8.20
N VAL A 220 -7.38 -5.14 7.04
CA VAL A 220 -6.70 -3.83 6.91
C VAL A 220 -7.69 -2.67 6.93
N ARG A 221 -8.83 -2.78 6.24
CA ARG A 221 -9.87 -1.74 6.21
C ARG A 221 -10.49 -1.58 7.60
N GLY A 222 -10.79 -2.69 8.28
CA GLY A 222 -11.29 -2.66 9.65
C GLY A 222 -10.33 -1.97 10.61
N ALA A 223 -9.04 -2.33 10.55
CA ALA A 223 -8.01 -1.69 11.35
C ALA A 223 -7.87 -0.19 11.03
N ALA A 224 -7.82 0.17 9.76
CA ALA A 224 -7.66 1.55 9.31
C ALA A 224 -8.85 2.41 9.73
N ARG A 225 -10.07 1.96 9.45
CA ARG A 225 -11.31 2.68 9.76
C ARG A 225 -11.46 2.96 11.25
N VAL A 226 -11.28 1.93 12.08
CA VAL A 226 -11.48 2.06 13.54
C VAL A 226 -10.40 2.94 14.18
N GLN A 227 -9.21 3.02 13.58
CA GLN A 227 -8.10 3.86 14.06
C GLN A 227 -8.01 5.23 13.36
N ASP A 228 -8.99 5.59 12.52
CA ASP A 228 -9.01 6.83 11.72
C ASP A 228 -7.76 6.99 10.85
N LYS A 229 -7.46 5.95 10.09
CA LYS A 229 -6.29 5.83 9.21
C LYS A 229 -6.68 5.47 7.78
N GLU A 230 -5.72 5.64 6.88
CA GLU A 230 -5.83 5.30 5.47
C GLU A 230 -5.20 3.93 5.22
N TRP A 231 -5.61 3.26 4.16
CA TRP A 231 -5.03 1.99 3.74
C TRP A 231 -4.89 1.90 2.22
N GLY A 232 -4.11 0.93 1.77
CA GLY A 232 -3.99 0.61 0.35
C GLY A 232 -3.73 -0.87 0.12
N ALA A 233 -3.46 -1.23 -1.13
CA ALA A 233 -3.01 -2.56 -1.48
C ALA A 233 -1.69 -2.52 -2.24
N ILE A 234 -0.87 -3.54 -2.08
CA ILE A 234 0.28 -3.81 -2.93
C ILE A 234 0.20 -5.25 -3.46
N VAL A 235 0.14 -5.42 -4.78
CA VAL A 235 0.22 -6.75 -5.38
C VAL A 235 1.68 -7.17 -5.41
N THR A 236 1.97 -8.33 -4.81
CA THR A 236 3.32 -8.88 -4.67
C THR A 236 3.37 -10.32 -5.18
N TRP A 237 4.42 -11.06 -4.83
CA TRP A 237 4.67 -12.42 -5.29
C TRP A 237 3.48 -13.35 -4.99
N THR A 238 2.92 -13.93 -6.05
CA THR A 238 1.94 -15.02 -6.00
C THR A 238 2.62 -16.38 -6.17
N PHE A 239 3.73 -16.43 -6.92
CA PHE A 239 4.48 -17.64 -7.22
C PHE A 239 5.96 -17.50 -6.83
N ASN A 240 6.59 -18.60 -6.44
CA ASN A 240 8.04 -18.65 -6.15
C ASN A 240 8.92 -18.72 -7.41
N ASP A 241 8.31 -18.91 -8.57
CA ASP A 241 8.95 -19.01 -9.87
C ASP A 241 8.31 -18.01 -10.85
N PRO A 242 9.01 -17.59 -11.93
CA PRO A 242 8.44 -16.73 -12.95
C PRO A 242 7.07 -17.24 -13.46
N PRO A 243 6.07 -16.36 -13.67
CA PRO A 243 6.19 -14.90 -13.74
C PRO A 243 6.15 -14.15 -12.39
N TYR A 244 6.19 -14.85 -11.24
CA TYR A 244 6.11 -14.32 -9.87
C TYR A 244 4.79 -13.64 -9.51
N LEU A 245 4.30 -12.71 -10.34
CA LEU A 245 2.97 -12.10 -10.22
C LEU A 245 1.89 -12.98 -10.87
N GLU A 246 0.66 -12.70 -10.49
CA GLU A 246 -0.53 -13.11 -11.23
C GLU A 246 -0.60 -12.47 -12.63
N ASP A 247 -1.52 -12.94 -13.48
CA ASP A 247 -1.68 -12.38 -14.82
C ASP A 247 -2.40 -11.01 -14.83
N GLY A 248 -2.45 -10.37 -16.00
CA GLY A 248 -3.05 -9.05 -16.13
C GLY A 248 -4.57 -8.99 -15.91
N GLU A 249 -5.32 -10.08 -16.12
CA GLU A 249 -6.76 -10.05 -15.81
C GLU A 249 -6.98 -10.13 -14.29
N ARG A 250 -6.21 -10.97 -13.59
CA ARG A 250 -6.23 -10.99 -12.12
C ARG A 250 -5.79 -9.66 -11.51
N LEU A 251 -4.73 -9.04 -12.04
CA LEU A 251 -4.30 -7.72 -11.60
C LEU A 251 -5.41 -6.67 -11.78
N TYR A 252 -6.15 -6.73 -12.89
CA TYR A 252 -7.28 -5.83 -13.12
C TYR A 252 -8.41 -6.06 -12.10
N GLU A 253 -8.71 -7.31 -11.76
CA GLU A 253 -9.68 -7.67 -10.71
C GLU A 253 -9.22 -7.17 -9.33
N ASP A 254 -7.95 -7.33 -8.97
CA ASP A 254 -7.37 -6.89 -7.70
C ASP A 254 -7.38 -5.35 -7.58
N LEU A 255 -7.08 -4.63 -8.68
CA LEU A 255 -7.21 -3.17 -8.78
C LEU A 255 -8.65 -2.70 -8.51
N LEU A 256 -9.62 -3.34 -9.16
CA LEU A 256 -11.04 -3.05 -8.96
C LEU A 256 -11.46 -3.34 -7.52
N LEU A 257 -11.06 -4.49 -6.99
CA LEU A 257 -11.44 -4.94 -5.67
C LEU A 257 -10.95 -3.94 -4.59
N ALA A 258 -9.70 -3.50 -4.66
CA ALA A 258 -9.17 -2.51 -3.74
C ALA A 258 -9.90 -1.16 -3.87
N TYR A 259 -10.07 -0.66 -5.09
CA TYR A 259 -10.76 0.60 -5.38
C TYR A 259 -12.20 0.60 -4.88
N GLU A 260 -12.94 -0.48 -5.15
CA GLU A 260 -14.34 -0.64 -4.74
C GLU A 260 -14.48 -0.73 -3.23
N ASN A 261 -13.48 -1.23 -2.52
CA ASN A 261 -13.49 -1.34 -1.05
C ASN A 261 -12.90 -0.12 -0.32
N GLY A 262 -12.55 0.94 -1.04
CA GLY A 262 -12.11 2.21 -0.44
C GLY A 262 -10.64 2.25 -0.07
N ALA A 263 -9.80 1.45 -0.73
CA ALA A 263 -8.35 1.68 -0.69
C ALA A 263 -8.06 3.07 -1.26
N LYS A 264 -7.07 3.76 -0.69
CA LYS A 264 -6.55 5.04 -1.20
C LYS A 264 -5.37 4.86 -2.14
N TYR A 265 -4.67 3.73 -2.02
CA TYR A 265 -3.48 3.41 -2.78
C TYR A 265 -3.55 2.01 -3.37
N PHE A 266 -3.00 1.85 -4.57
CA PHE A 266 -2.72 0.56 -5.17
C PHE A 266 -1.36 0.57 -5.86
N VAL A 267 -0.50 -0.37 -5.49
CA VAL A 267 0.86 -0.47 -6.00
C VAL A 267 1.09 -1.86 -6.59
N VAL A 268 1.72 -1.94 -7.76
CA VAL A 268 2.22 -3.21 -8.30
C VAL A 268 3.70 -3.34 -7.96
N PHE A 269 4.06 -4.33 -7.13
CA PHE A 269 5.44 -4.61 -6.78
C PHE A 269 6.25 -5.06 -8.01
N ASN A 270 7.47 -4.54 -8.17
CA ASN A 270 8.27 -4.78 -9.38
C ASN A 270 9.69 -5.33 -9.11
N TYR A 271 9.77 -6.55 -8.58
CA TYR A 271 11.03 -7.27 -8.35
C TYR A 271 10.85 -8.79 -8.45
N PRO A 272 11.79 -9.59 -9.01
CA PRO A 272 13.14 -9.23 -9.46
C PRO A 272 13.24 -8.61 -10.87
N GLU A 273 14.39 -8.02 -11.19
CA GLU A 273 14.64 -7.49 -12.53
C GLU A 273 14.94 -8.61 -13.53
N ILE A 274 13.92 -9.03 -14.29
CA ILE A 274 14.03 -10.10 -15.29
C ILE A 274 13.86 -9.61 -16.74
N ASN A 275 13.39 -8.37 -16.93
CA ASN A 275 13.31 -7.68 -18.21
C ASN A 275 13.51 -6.16 -18.03
N ASP A 276 13.45 -5.39 -19.13
CA ASP A 276 13.62 -3.92 -19.16
C ASP A 276 12.70 -3.14 -18.21
N TYR A 277 11.61 -3.76 -17.74
CA TYR A 277 10.63 -3.19 -16.81
C TYR A 277 10.46 -4.04 -15.54
N GLY A 278 11.48 -4.80 -15.15
CA GLY A 278 11.45 -5.63 -13.95
C GLY A 278 10.74 -6.97 -14.18
N ILE A 279 9.70 -7.27 -13.38
CA ILE A 279 8.80 -8.43 -13.57
C ILE A 279 7.54 -8.08 -14.37
N LEU A 280 7.30 -6.79 -14.65
CA LEU A 280 6.08 -6.38 -15.34
C LEU A 280 6.07 -6.85 -16.80
N THR A 281 4.89 -7.22 -17.28
CA THR A 281 4.67 -7.72 -18.64
C THR A 281 3.65 -6.85 -19.37
N GLY A 282 3.51 -7.08 -20.68
CA GLY A 282 2.52 -6.38 -21.51
C GLY A 282 1.08 -6.47 -20.99
N THR A 283 0.71 -7.61 -20.39
CA THR A 283 -0.64 -7.81 -19.81
C THR A 283 -0.82 -7.00 -18.53
N HIS A 284 0.21 -6.84 -17.69
CA HIS A 284 0.14 -5.98 -16.50
C HIS A 284 -0.05 -4.51 -16.87
N PHE A 285 0.69 -4.02 -17.88
CA PHE A 285 0.49 -2.64 -18.37
C PHE A 285 -0.91 -2.44 -18.95
N SER A 286 -1.42 -3.43 -19.69
CA SER A 286 -2.78 -3.36 -20.24
C SER A 286 -3.85 -3.32 -19.13
N ALA A 287 -3.63 -4.01 -18.01
CA ALA A 287 -4.50 -3.98 -16.85
C ALA A 287 -4.55 -2.59 -16.20
N LEU A 288 -3.38 -1.99 -15.96
CA LEU A 288 -3.26 -0.63 -15.43
C LEU A 288 -3.91 0.40 -16.36
N GLU A 289 -3.66 0.32 -17.68
CA GLU A 289 -4.29 1.20 -18.67
C GLU A 289 -5.82 1.09 -18.66
N ARG A 290 -6.36 -0.14 -18.63
CA ARG A 290 -7.81 -0.39 -18.56
C ARG A 290 -8.41 0.14 -17.26
N PHE A 291 -7.75 -0.08 -16.13
CA PHE A 291 -8.21 0.40 -14.84
C PHE A 291 -8.21 1.93 -14.79
N TRP A 292 -7.12 2.56 -15.23
CA TRP A 292 -7.00 4.01 -15.31
C TRP A 292 -8.13 4.61 -16.13
N GLN A 293 -8.39 4.06 -17.33
CA GLN A 293 -9.50 4.50 -18.16
C GLN A 293 -10.84 4.39 -17.44
N LYS A 294 -11.10 3.30 -16.71
CA LYS A 294 -12.34 3.14 -15.95
C LYS A 294 -12.52 4.25 -14.91
N ILE A 295 -11.53 4.46 -14.05
CA ILE A 295 -11.67 5.40 -12.92
C ILE A 295 -11.69 6.87 -13.35
N GLN A 296 -11.11 7.20 -14.50
CA GLN A 296 -11.18 8.56 -15.09
C GLN A 296 -12.59 8.93 -15.58
N PHE A 297 -13.48 7.96 -15.77
CA PHE A 297 -14.87 8.18 -16.15
C PHE A 297 -15.87 7.86 -15.03
N ASP A 298 -15.38 7.53 -13.83
CA ASP A 298 -16.20 7.12 -12.68
C ASP A 298 -16.40 8.30 -11.71
N ASP A 299 -17.07 9.35 -12.18
CA ASP A 299 -17.29 10.61 -11.43
C ASP A 299 -18.17 10.45 -10.17
N SER A 300 -18.71 9.25 -9.92
CA SER A 300 -19.67 8.98 -8.85
C SER A 300 -19.32 7.77 -7.98
N HIS A 301 -18.04 7.36 -7.97
CA HIS A 301 -17.63 6.23 -7.16
C HIS A 301 -17.93 6.46 -5.67
N VAL A 302 -18.58 5.48 -5.06
CA VAL A 302 -18.83 5.43 -3.62
C VAL A 302 -18.23 4.12 -3.11
N PRO A 303 -17.19 4.16 -2.27
CA PRO A 303 -16.60 2.96 -1.70
C PRO A 303 -17.61 2.11 -0.93
N ILE A 304 -17.39 0.80 -0.96
CA ILE A 304 -18.08 -0.17 -0.14
C ILE A 304 -17.66 0.04 1.32
N MET A 305 -18.62 0.43 2.14
CA MET A 305 -18.47 0.58 3.58
C MET A 305 -18.97 -0.68 4.29
N ALA A 306 -18.18 -1.22 5.21
CA ALA A 306 -18.63 -2.33 6.05
C ALA A 306 -19.76 -1.89 6.99
N ASP A 307 -20.76 -2.74 7.16
CA ASP A 307 -21.84 -2.58 8.13
C ASP A 307 -21.78 -3.62 9.26
N SER A 308 -21.02 -4.70 9.06
CA SER A 308 -20.75 -5.74 10.04
C SER A 308 -19.27 -5.76 10.44
N VAL A 309 -18.99 -6.16 11.68
CA VAL A 309 -17.62 -6.36 12.18
C VAL A 309 -17.47 -7.65 12.96
N LEU A 310 -16.38 -8.39 12.72
CA LEU A 310 -15.89 -9.47 13.56
C LEU A 310 -14.81 -8.93 14.51
N VAL A 311 -15.04 -9.06 15.81
CA VAL A 311 -14.13 -8.63 16.88
C VAL A 311 -13.32 -9.82 17.39
N LEU A 312 -12.01 -9.78 17.15
CA LEU A 312 -11.00 -10.73 17.62
C LEU A 312 -10.62 -10.44 19.08
N PRO A 313 -10.12 -11.43 19.84
CA PRO A 313 -9.69 -11.20 21.22
C PRO A 313 -8.53 -10.19 21.27
N LYS A 314 -8.57 -9.29 22.26
CA LYS A 314 -7.52 -8.29 22.50
C LYS A 314 -6.13 -8.93 22.45
N ASN A 315 -5.22 -8.28 21.73
CA ASN A 315 -3.80 -8.64 21.60
C ASN A 315 -3.50 -10.04 21.02
N TYR A 316 -4.50 -10.81 20.58
CA TYR A 316 -4.30 -12.17 20.08
C TYR A 316 -3.82 -12.17 18.62
N GLY A 317 -2.53 -11.88 18.40
CA GLY A 317 -1.89 -11.72 17.09
C GLY A 317 -1.78 -13.02 16.27
N TYR A 318 -2.91 -13.67 16.01
CA TYR A 318 -3.04 -14.81 15.12
C TYR A 318 -2.94 -14.35 13.66
N GLY A 319 -2.03 -14.95 12.89
CA GLY A 319 -1.73 -14.50 11.52
C GLY A 319 -2.90 -14.63 10.54
N MET A 320 -3.85 -15.53 10.80
CA MET A 320 -5.04 -15.77 9.97
C MET A 320 -4.74 -16.07 8.48
N ARG A 321 -3.53 -16.49 8.10
CA ARG A 321 -3.24 -16.89 6.71
C ARG A 321 -3.75 -18.29 6.39
N ARG A 322 -3.91 -19.11 7.43
CA ARG A 322 -4.42 -20.47 7.41
C ARG A 322 -4.95 -20.87 8.79
N GLU A 323 -5.78 -21.91 8.86
CA GLU A 323 -6.39 -22.38 10.12
C GLU A 323 -5.38 -22.66 11.24
N ASN A 324 -4.20 -23.18 10.90
CA ASN A 324 -3.14 -23.52 11.86
C ASN A 324 -1.98 -22.52 11.85
N ASP A 325 -2.22 -21.25 11.48
CA ASP A 325 -1.21 -20.21 11.53
C ASP A 325 -0.74 -19.92 12.96
N THR A 326 0.42 -19.30 13.10
CA THR A 326 1.01 -19.01 14.41
C THR A 326 0.32 -17.82 15.08
N VAL A 327 0.45 -17.76 16.41
CA VAL A 327 0.12 -16.57 17.20
C VAL A 327 1.44 -15.85 17.48
N TRP A 328 1.59 -14.64 16.94
CA TRP A 328 2.77 -13.78 17.02
C TRP A 328 4.07 -14.42 16.52
N GLY A 329 4.00 -15.49 15.72
CA GLY A 329 5.17 -16.28 15.31
C GLY A 329 5.80 -17.12 16.42
N LEU A 330 5.30 -16.97 17.65
CA LEU A 330 5.89 -17.57 18.86
C LEU A 330 5.13 -18.82 19.31
N TRP A 331 3.80 -18.77 19.31
CA TRP A 331 2.96 -19.88 19.76
C TRP A 331 2.28 -20.58 18.59
N GLU A 332 2.10 -21.89 18.72
CA GLU A 332 1.26 -22.66 17.81
C GLU A 332 -0.21 -22.24 17.93
N ALA A 333 -0.99 -22.51 16.89
CA ALA A 333 -2.44 -22.34 16.92
C ALA A 333 -3.06 -23.11 18.09
N ASP A 334 -3.97 -22.46 18.82
CA ASP A 334 -4.72 -23.06 19.94
C ASP A 334 -6.22 -23.17 19.61
N GLU A 335 -7.03 -23.57 20.59
CA GLU A 335 -8.49 -23.70 20.43
C GLU A 335 -9.16 -22.38 19.98
N LYS A 336 -8.64 -21.21 20.39
CA LYS A 336 -9.16 -19.91 19.95
C LYS A 336 -8.85 -19.67 18.48
N SER A 337 -7.67 -20.05 17.99
CA SER A 337 -7.30 -19.92 16.56
C SER A 337 -8.32 -20.63 15.68
N VAL A 338 -8.65 -21.88 16.02
CA VAL A 338 -9.63 -22.70 15.27
C VAL A 338 -11.03 -22.08 15.32
N GLN A 339 -11.44 -21.58 16.49
CA GLN A 339 -12.73 -20.91 16.63
C GLN A 339 -12.82 -19.62 15.79
N ILE A 340 -11.80 -18.76 15.88
CA ILE A 340 -11.68 -17.54 15.07
C ILE A 340 -11.71 -17.87 13.58
N TRP A 341 -10.93 -18.86 13.15
CA TRP A 341 -10.89 -19.28 11.76
C TRP A 341 -12.28 -19.67 11.25
N ASN A 342 -12.98 -20.55 11.95
CA ASN A 342 -14.31 -21.03 11.56
C ASN A 342 -15.34 -19.90 11.51
N VAL A 343 -15.38 -19.06 12.55
CA VAL A 343 -16.27 -17.90 12.60
C VAL A 343 -15.98 -16.94 11.44
N SER A 344 -14.70 -16.64 11.18
CA SER A 344 -14.32 -15.76 10.08
C SER A 344 -14.74 -16.30 8.71
N ARG A 345 -14.63 -17.63 8.47
CA ARG A 345 -15.06 -18.24 7.20
C ARG A 345 -16.57 -18.09 6.99
N ILE A 346 -17.35 -18.33 8.04
CA ILE A 346 -18.82 -18.19 7.99
C ILE A 346 -19.17 -16.73 7.70
N LEU A 347 -18.65 -15.78 8.49
CA LEU A 347 -18.98 -14.37 8.34
C LEU A 347 -18.50 -13.80 7.00
N LEU A 348 -17.30 -14.13 6.53
CA LEU A 348 -16.84 -13.70 5.20
C LEU A 348 -17.74 -14.27 4.09
N SER A 349 -18.22 -15.51 4.21
CA SER A 349 -19.13 -16.08 3.21
C SER A 349 -20.50 -15.40 3.16
N GLN A 350 -20.93 -14.79 4.27
CA GLN A 350 -22.26 -14.20 4.44
C GLN A 350 -22.28 -12.68 4.22
N HIS A 351 -21.23 -12.00 4.69
CA HIS A 351 -21.20 -10.55 4.81
C HIS A 351 -20.17 -9.89 3.90
N ALA A 352 -19.22 -10.61 3.30
CA ALA A 352 -18.26 -9.96 2.39
C ALA A 352 -19.00 -9.36 1.16
N PRO A 353 -18.60 -8.17 0.67
CA PRO A 353 -17.46 -7.34 1.09
C PRO A 353 -17.74 -6.37 2.27
N TYR A 354 -18.90 -6.45 2.92
CA TYR A 354 -19.37 -5.54 3.98
C TYR A 354 -18.93 -5.93 5.41
N LEU A 355 -17.99 -6.87 5.54
CA LEU A 355 -17.42 -7.27 6.83
C LEU A 355 -16.06 -6.63 7.04
N ASP A 356 -15.86 -6.04 8.21
CA ASP A 356 -14.54 -5.72 8.75
C ASP A 356 -14.12 -6.72 9.84
N ILE A 357 -12.82 -6.90 10.03
CA ILE A 357 -12.25 -7.73 11.10
C ILE A 357 -11.30 -6.85 11.91
N VAL A 358 -11.56 -6.74 13.22
CA VAL A 358 -10.84 -5.85 14.13
C VAL A 358 -10.46 -6.57 15.42
N TYR A 359 -9.61 -5.95 16.23
CA TYR A 359 -9.29 -6.43 17.56
C TYR A 359 -10.11 -5.72 18.63
N GLU A 360 -10.46 -6.45 19.69
CA GLU A 360 -11.03 -5.86 20.89
C GLU A 360 -10.03 -4.86 21.51
N ASP A 361 -10.44 -3.60 21.57
CA ASP A 361 -9.63 -2.52 22.13
C ASP A 361 -10.53 -1.39 22.60
N ASP A 362 -10.50 -1.13 23.90
CA ASP A 362 -11.33 -0.18 24.61
C ASP A 362 -11.03 1.29 24.26
N ARG A 363 -9.94 1.55 23.53
CA ARG A 363 -9.59 2.88 23.02
C ARG A 363 -10.44 3.30 21.82
N PHE A 364 -11.05 2.35 21.11
CA PHE A 364 -11.74 2.63 19.86
C PHE A 364 -13.22 2.24 19.92
N SER A 365 -14.06 3.05 19.26
CA SER A 365 -15.51 2.83 19.20
C SER A 365 -15.86 1.95 18.00
N LEU A 366 -16.86 1.08 18.19
CA LEU A 366 -17.46 0.26 17.13
C LEU A 366 -18.90 0.71 16.80
N GLU A 367 -19.33 1.88 17.27
CA GLU A 367 -20.70 2.39 17.10
C GLU A 367 -21.12 2.60 15.64
N GLU A 368 -20.16 2.68 14.71
CA GLU A 368 -20.45 2.81 13.28
C GLU A 368 -20.89 1.51 12.60
N TYR A 369 -20.69 0.36 13.25
CA TYR A 369 -21.13 -0.93 12.74
C TYR A 369 -22.55 -1.25 13.20
N PHE A 370 -23.37 -1.72 12.26
CA PHE A 370 -24.73 -2.17 12.54
C PHE A 370 -24.75 -3.53 13.23
N GLU A 371 -23.86 -4.45 12.84
CA GLU A 371 -23.73 -5.78 13.44
C GLU A 371 -22.33 -6.03 14.00
N ILE A 372 -22.26 -6.47 15.24
CA ILE A 372 -21.01 -6.77 15.94
C ILE A 372 -21.01 -8.24 16.33
N PHE A 373 -20.10 -9.00 15.73
CA PHE A 373 -19.87 -10.41 16.03
C PHE A 373 -18.59 -10.55 16.83
N TYR A 374 -18.64 -11.28 17.94
CA TYR A 374 -17.42 -11.62 18.69
C TYR A 374 -16.91 -12.98 18.24
N TRP A 375 -15.59 -13.16 18.24
CA TRP A 375 -14.94 -14.42 17.88
C TRP A 375 -15.48 -15.65 18.62
N ASN A 376 -16.03 -15.46 19.83
CA ASN A 376 -16.56 -16.53 20.67
C ASN A 376 -18.07 -16.75 20.52
N ALA A 377 -18.74 -16.08 19.57
CA ALA A 377 -20.17 -16.23 19.35
C ALA A 377 -20.51 -17.65 18.85
N THR A 378 -21.49 -18.28 19.50
CA THR A 378 -21.93 -19.66 19.23
C THR A 378 -23.13 -19.76 18.30
N ASP A 379 -23.83 -18.65 18.04
CA ASP A 379 -25.09 -18.60 17.28
C ASP A 379 -24.94 -17.79 15.97
N ILE A 380 -23.81 -17.95 15.26
CA ILE A 380 -23.65 -17.40 13.92
C ILE A 380 -24.26 -18.42 12.94
N ARG A 381 -25.36 -18.04 12.28
CA ARG A 381 -26.15 -18.92 11.40
C ARG A 381 -25.91 -18.65 9.95
#